data_AF-A0A2Z6NBX9-F1
#
_entry.id   AF-A0A2Z6NBX9-F1
#
_cell.length_a   1.000
_cell.length_b   1.000
_cell.length_c   1.000
_cell.angle_alpha   90.00
_cell.angle_beta   90.00
_cell.angle_gamma   90.00
#
_symmetry.space_group_name_H-M   'P 1'
#
loop_
_entity.id
_entity.type
_entity.pdbx_description
1 polymer ?
#
loop_
_entity_poly.entity_id
_entity_poly.type
_entity_poly.pdbx_seq_one_letter_code
_entity_poly.pdbx_strand_id
1 'polypeptide(L)'
;MNSDKKVISIGVIIDGDSRIGKEQEVAMDIAAKSYNNTSKNHKLALYFRNSTEDTLRAIALAEEMINVQKVQVIIGMHTWPEAAIVAEIGSKAQVPIISFAEPIITPPLMKARWPFLK
;
A
#
# COMPACT_ATOMS: atom_id res chain seq x y z
N MET A 1 25.89 -19.42 -10.70
CA MET A 1 24.42 -19.50 -10.71
C MET A 1 23.90 -18.11 -10.37
N ASN A 2 23.29 -17.42 -11.32
CA ASN A 2 22.65 -16.13 -11.06
C ASN A 2 21.37 -16.43 -10.29
N SER A 3 21.34 -16.18 -8.98
CA SER A 3 20.12 -16.34 -8.20
C SER A 3 19.21 -15.16 -8.53
N ASP A 4 18.24 -15.37 -9.42
CA ASP A 4 17.24 -14.34 -9.75
C ASP A 4 16.50 -13.96 -8.47
N LYS A 5 16.68 -12.71 -8.03
CA LYS A 5 16.05 -12.20 -6.80
C LYS A 5 14.56 -12.05 -7.05
N LYS A 6 13.72 -12.58 -6.15
CA LYS A 6 12.27 -12.42 -6.24
C LYS A 6 11.88 -10.98 -5.94
N VAL A 7 11.26 -10.31 -6.92
CA VAL A 7 10.77 -8.94 -6.75
C VAL A 7 9.37 -8.98 -6.12
N ILE A 8 9.18 -8.17 -5.08
CA ILE A 8 7.91 -7.91 -4.43
C ILE A 8 7.43 -6.54 -4.89
N SER A 9 6.34 -6.52 -5.65
CA SER A 9 5.71 -5.30 -6.13
C SER A 9 4.78 -4.73 -5.07
N ILE A 10 5.02 -3.48 -4.66
CA ILE A 10 4.29 -2.77 -3.62
C ILE A 10 3.61 -1.55 -4.24
N GLY A 11 2.28 -1.52 -4.19
CA GLY A 11 1.51 -0.33 -4.50
C GLY A 11 1.55 0.65 -3.34
N VAL A 12 1.76 1.94 -3.61
CA VAL A 12 1.76 2.97 -2.57
C VAL A 12 0.77 4.07 -2.93
N ILE A 13 -0.24 4.29 -2.10
CA ILE A 13 -1.26 5.33 -2.27
C ILE A 13 -1.05 6.37 -1.17
N ILE A 14 -0.59 7.57 -1.51
CA ILE A 14 -0.30 8.65 -0.55
C ILE A 14 -0.73 10.00 -1.12
N ASP A 15 -0.92 11.02 -0.28
CA ASP A 15 -1.08 12.40 -0.73
C ASP A 15 0.29 13.02 -1.04
N GLY A 16 0.72 12.87 -2.29
CA GLY A 16 2.01 13.37 -2.78
C GLY A 16 2.09 14.89 -2.90
N ASP A 17 0.98 15.62 -2.73
CA ASP A 17 0.97 17.08 -2.75
C ASP A 17 1.20 17.67 -1.35
N SER A 18 0.80 16.93 -0.30
CA SER A 18 1.06 17.27 1.10
C SER A 18 2.55 17.18 1.49
N ARG A 19 2.92 17.90 2.56
CA ARG A 19 4.26 17.74 3.18
C ARG A 19 4.46 16.31 3.70
N ILE A 20 3.44 15.77 4.38
CA ILE A 20 3.49 14.45 5.01
C ILE A 20 3.71 13.35 3.97
N GLY A 21 2.99 13.36 2.85
CA GLY A 21 3.17 12.34 1.81
C GLY A 21 4.53 12.43 1.12
N LYS A 22 5.08 13.62 0.89
CA LYS A 22 6.46 13.77 0.37
C LYS A 22 7.49 13.18 1.32
N GLU A 23 7.33 13.40 2.63
CA GLU A 23 8.18 12.79 3.66
C GLU A 23 8.04 11.25 3.67
N GLN A 24 6.81 10.72 3.55
CA GLN A 24 6.53 9.29 3.44
C GLN A 24 7.17 8.67 2.20
N GLU A 25 7.03 9.30 1.02
CA GLU A 25 7.62 8.83 -0.24
C GLU A 25 9.13 8.67 -0.12
N VAL A 26 9.82 9.71 0.36
CA VAL A 26 11.28 9.71 0.54
C VAL A 26 11.69 8.64 1.57
N ALA A 27 10.99 8.54 2.69
CA ALA A 27 11.30 7.55 3.72
C ALA A 27 11.15 6.11 3.19
N MET A 28 10.07 5.82 2.46
CA MET A 28 9.84 4.51 1.87
C MET A 28 10.88 4.17 0.79
N ASP A 29 11.25 5.12 -0.06
CA ASP A 29 12.28 4.93 -1.08
C ASP A 29 13.65 4.61 -0.45
N ILE A 30 14.06 5.35 0.59
CA ILE A 30 15.28 5.07 1.34
C ILE A 30 15.24 3.68 1.98
N ALA A 31 14.13 3.33 2.63
CA ALA A 31 13.96 2.02 3.27
C ALA A 31 14.02 0.87 2.24
N ALA A 32 13.35 1.02 1.10
CA ALA A 32 13.38 0.04 0.02
C ALA A 32 14.78 -0.10 -0.59
N LYS A 33 15.49 1.00 -0.84
CA LYS A 33 16.90 0.98 -1.31
C LYS A 33 17.81 0.27 -0.31
N SER A 34 17.69 0.58 0.98
CA SER A 34 18.46 -0.06 2.04
C SER A 34 18.21 -1.57 2.11
N TYR A 35 16.94 -1.98 2.12
CA TYR A 35 16.57 -3.40 2.08
C TYR A 35 17.08 -4.10 0.82
N ASN A 36 16.91 -3.45 -0.34
CA ASN A 36 17.33 -4.02 -1.61
C ASN A 36 18.85 -4.22 -1.68
N ASN A 37 19.64 -3.34 -1.07
CA ASN A 37 21.10 -3.46 -1.07
C ASN A 37 21.60 -4.60 -0.18
N THR A 38 20.87 -4.92 0.89
CA THR A 38 21.28 -5.94 1.86
C THR A 38 20.63 -7.31 1.61
N SER A 39 19.45 -7.34 0.99
CA SER A 39 18.69 -8.57 0.77
C SER A 39 19.30 -9.46 -0.31
N LYS A 40 19.45 -10.75 0.04
CA LYS A 40 20.00 -11.78 -0.83
C LYS A 40 18.96 -12.35 -1.79
N ASN A 41 17.73 -12.55 -1.31
CA ASN A 41 16.72 -13.35 -2.00
C ASN A 41 15.54 -12.55 -2.55
N HIS A 42 15.30 -11.34 -2.01
CA HIS A 42 14.16 -10.53 -2.38
C HIS A 42 14.56 -9.09 -2.72
N LYS A 43 13.74 -8.45 -3.54
CA LYS A 43 13.79 -7.01 -3.82
C LYS A 43 12.40 -6.42 -3.67
N LEU A 44 12.30 -5.16 -3.30
CA LEU A 44 11.07 -4.38 -3.25
C LEU A 44 11.05 -3.43 -4.43
N ALA A 45 9.92 -3.37 -5.14
CA ALA A 45 9.63 -2.38 -6.16
C ALA A 45 8.41 -1.56 -5.70
N LEU A 46 8.59 -0.25 -5.52
CA LEU A 46 7.55 0.66 -5.06
C LEU A 46 6.88 1.34 -6.26
N TYR A 47 5.55 1.36 -6.27
CA TYR A 47 4.73 2.03 -7.28
C TYR A 47 3.86 3.10 -6.62
N PHE A 48 4.39 4.32 -6.55
CA PHE A 48 3.68 5.45 -5.96
C PHE A 48 2.54 5.95 -6.85
N ARG A 49 1.42 6.28 -6.21
CA ARG A 49 0.26 6.93 -6.79
C ARG A 49 -0.25 7.99 -5.82
N ASN A 50 -0.52 9.16 -6.36
CA ASN A 50 -1.03 10.28 -5.59
C ASN A 50 -2.55 10.17 -5.41
N SER A 51 -3.01 10.14 -4.15
CA SER A 51 -4.41 10.29 -3.74
C SER A 51 -4.62 11.69 -3.16
N THR A 52 -5.52 12.46 -3.75
CA THR A 52 -5.90 13.80 -3.27
C THR A 52 -7.13 13.73 -2.36
N GLU A 53 -7.03 13.01 -1.24
CA GLU A 53 -8.10 12.80 -0.24
C GLU A 53 -9.46 12.34 -0.82
N ASP A 54 -9.45 11.69 -1.98
CA ASP A 54 -10.65 11.28 -2.70
C ASP A 54 -10.79 9.77 -2.64
N THR A 55 -11.82 9.32 -1.92
CA THR A 55 -12.15 7.90 -1.75
C THR A 55 -12.40 7.20 -3.10
N LEU A 56 -13.02 7.88 -4.08
CA LEU A 56 -13.27 7.29 -5.41
C LEU A 56 -11.96 7.12 -6.19
N ARG A 57 -11.06 8.09 -6.05
CA ARG A 57 -9.71 7.99 -6.63
C ARG A 57 -8.91 6.88 -5.99
N ALA A 58 -8.96 6.73 -4.66
CA ALA A 58 -8.29 5.64 -3.95
C ALA A 58 -8.78 4.25 -4.42
N ILE A 59 -10.08 4.10 -4.67
CA ILE A 59 -10.68 2.88 -5.25
C ILE A 59 -10.08 2.59 -6.64
N ALA A 60 -10.13 3.57 -7.55
CA ALA A 60 -9.65 3.39 -8.92
C ALA A 60 -8.14 3.04 -8.96
N LEU A 61 -7.33 3.68 -8.11
CA LEU A 61 -5.91 3.39 -7.97
C LEU A 61 -5.67 1.97 -7.45
N ALA A 62 -6.42 1.53 -6.42
CA ALA A 62 -6.30 0.18 -5.89
C ALA A 62 -6.67 -0.88 -6.95
N GLU A 63 -7.75 -0.65 -7.71
CA GLU A 63 -8.14 -1.53 -8.81
C GLU A 63 -7.08 -1.59 -9.92
N GLU A 64 -6.50 -0.45 -10.32
CA GLU A 64 -5.39 -0.41 -11.29
C GLU A 64 -4.18 -1.21 -10.78
N MET A 65 -3.78 -0.97 -9.53
CA MET A 65 -2.63 -1.65 -8.92
C MET A 65 -2.83 -3.16 -8.84
N ILE A 66 -4.03 -3.61 -8.48
CA ILE A 66 -4.35 -5.05 -8.34
C ILE A 66 -4.50 -5.70 -9.72
N ASN A 67 -5.26 -5.09 -10.62
CA ASN A 67 -5.67 -5.74 -11.86
C ASN A 67 -4.67 -5.56 -12.99
N VAL A 68 -3.98 -4.43 -13.05
CA VAL A 68 -3.03 -4.10 -14.12
C VAL A 68 -1.60 -4.31 -13.65
N GLN A 69 -1.20 -3.67 -12.55
CA GLN A 69 0.19 -3.73 -12.07
C GLN A 69 0.52 -5.03 -11.32
N LYS A 70 -0.50 -5.77 -10.90
CA LYS A 70 -0.39 -7.03 -10.15
C LYS A 70 0.49 -6.89 -8.89
N VAL A 71 0.28 -5.81 -8.13
CA VAL A 71 0.99 -5.62 -6.86
C VAL A 71 0.63 -6.70 -5.85
N GLN A 72 1.57 -7.03 -4.97
CA GLN A 72 1.41 -8.06 -3.94
C GLN A 72 0.92 -7.50 -2.61
N VAL A 73 1.01 -6.19 -2.42
CA VAL A 73 0.56 -5.46 -1.23
C VAL A 73 0.34 -4.00 -1.63
N ILE A 74 -0.64 -3.34 -0.98
CA ILE A 74 -0.84 -1.90 -1.07
C ILE A 74 -0.57 -1.28 0.30
N ILE A 75 0.13 -0.15 0.32
CA ILE A 75 0.49 0.59 1.53
C ILE A 75 0.02 2.04 1.39
N GLY A 76 -0.49 2.64 2.47
CA GLY A 76 -0.68 4.08 2.58
C GLY A 76 -2.08 4.49 3.04
N MET A 77 -2.72 5.38 2.28
CA MET A 77 -3.96 6.10 2.55
C MET A 77 -3.81 7.15 3.66
N HIS A 78 -4.31 8.37 3.39
CA HIS A 78 -4.22 9.49 4.32
C HIS A 78 -5.34 9.44 5.35
N THR A 79 -6.52 8.99 4.93
CA THR A 79 -7.72 8.99 5.77
C THR A 79 -8.25 7.58 6.02
N TRP A 80 -8.92 7.39 7.16
CA TRP A 80 -9.53 6.10 7.48
C TRP A 80 -10.59 5.64 6.45
N PRO A 81 -11.46 6.52 5.90
CA PRO A 81 -12.39 6.12 4.85
C PRO A 81 -11.70 5.56 3.60
N GLU A 82 -10.60 6.15 3.16
CA GLU A 82 -9.78 5.60 2.06
C GLU A 82 -9.25 4.21 2.42
N ALA A 83 -8.65 4.07 3.61
CA ALA A 83 -8.10 2.80 4.06
C ALA A 83 -9.16 1.69 4.15
N ALA A 84 -10.32 2.01 4.70
CA ALA A 84 -11.43 1.08 4.85
C ALA A 84 -12.00 0.64 3.49
N ILE A 85 -12.20 1.56 2.53
CA ILE A 85 -12.73 1.17 1.21
C ILE A 85 -11.71 0.37 0.41
N VAL A 86 -10.43 0.74 0.48
CA VAL A 86 -9.34 0.00 -0.19
C VAL A 86 -9.18 -1.38 0.44
N ALA A 87 -9.39 -1.52 1.76
CA ALA A 87 -9.43 -2.81 2.44
C ALA A 87 -10.56 -3.74 1.98
N GLU A 88 -11.74 -3.21 1.64
CA GLU A 88 -12.82 -4.01 1.04
C GLU A 88 -12.38 -4.59 -0.32
N ILE A 89 -11.68 -3.79 -1.15
CA ILE A 89 -11.18 -4.20 -2.46
C ILE A 89 -10.04 -5.22 -2.30
N GLY A 90 -9.06 -4.91 -1.45
CA GLY A 90 -7.93 -5.79 -1.14
C GLY A 90 -8.39 -7.13 -0.57
N SER A 91 -9.42 -7.13 0.28
CA SER A 91 -9.96 -8.38 0.84
C SER A 91 -10.59 -9.28 -0.23
N LYS A 92 -11.29 -8.71 -1.22
CA LYS A 92 -11.85 -9.47 -2.36
C LYS A 92 -10.74 -10.03 -3.26
N ALA A 93 -9.68 -9.26 -3.46
CA ALA A 93 -8.54 -9.65 -4.29
C ALA A 93 -7.50 -10.51 -3.55
N GLN A 94 -7.64 -10.70 -2.24
CA GLN A 94 -6.65 -11.28 -1.35
C GLN A 94 -5.29 -10.58 -1.39
N VAL A 95 -5.30 -9.26 -1.58
CA VAL A 95 -4.12 -8.38 -1.55
C VAL A 95 -4.08 -7.67 -0.20
N PRO A 96 -3.04 -7.88 0.63
CA PRO A 96 -2.85 -7.17 1.89
C PRO A 96 -2.80 -5.66 1.72
N ILE A 97 -3.41 -4.95 2.65
CA ILE A 97 -3.46 -3.49 2.75
C ILE A 97 -2.81 -3.09 4.09
N ILE A 98 -1.82 -2.21 4.05
CA ILE A 98 -1.18 -1.64 5.25
C ILE A 98 -1.50 -0.14 5.27
N SER A 99 -2.26 0.30 6.26
CA SER A 99 -2.76 1.68 6.34
C SER A 99 -1.89 2.56 7.22
N PHE A 100 -1.66 3.82 6.82
CA PHE A 100 -1.14 4.86 7.73
C PHE A 100 -2.26 5.55 8.52
N ALA A 101 -3.49 5.47 8.04
CA ALA A 101 -4.64 6.04 8.71
C ALA A 101 -5.09 5.17 9.88
N GLU A 102 -5.27 5.80 11.04
CA GLU A 102 -5.82 5.15 12.23
C GLU A 102 -7.35 5.06 12.17
N PRO A 103 -7.93 3.93 12.60
CA PRO A 103 -9.38 3.82 12.76
C PRO A 103 -9.91 4.82 13.78
N ILE A 104 -10.86 5.66 13.35
CA ILE A 104 -11.60 6.57 14.26
C ILE A 104 -12.35 5.77 15.34
N ILE A 105 -12.81 4.56 15.00
CA ILE A 105 -13.42 3.59 15.91
C ILE A 105 -12.86 2.22 15.53
N THR A 106 -12.50 1.38 16.50
CA THR A 106 -12.13 -0.02 16.28
C THR A 106 -13.32 -0.92 16.55
N PRO A 107 -14.07 -1.40 15.52
CA PRO A 107 -15.20 -2.30 15.76
C PRO A 107 -14.71 -3.61 16.38
N PRO A 108 -15.50 -4.26 17.26
CA PRO A 108 -15.14 -5.56 17.85
C PRO A 108 -14.78 -6.64 16.81
N LEU A 109 -15.32 -6.51 15.60
CA LEU A 109 -15.14 -7.45 14.48
C LEU A 109 -14.25 -6.89 13.35
N MET A 110 -13.40 -5.89 13.62
CA MET A 110 -12.56 -5.25 12.60
C MET A 110 -11.72 -6.27 11.81
N LYS A 111 -11.11 -7.24 12.49
CA LYS A 111 -10.30 -8.31 11.87
C LYS A 111 -11.13 -9.28 11.03
N ALA A 112 -12.40 -9.48 11.37
CA ALA A 112 -13.29 -10.37 10.61
C ALA A 112 -13.81 -9.67 9.35
N ARG A 113 -14.08 -8.35 9.43
CA ARG A 113 -14.53 -7.55 8.29
C ARG A 113 -13.41 -7.29 7.29
N TRP A 114 -12.23 -6.92 7.77
CA TRP A 114 -11.07 -6.61 6.92
C TRP A 114 -9.85 -7.46 7.30
N PRO A 115 -9.85 -8.77 6.96
CA PRO A 115 -8.75 -9.66 7.34
C PRO A 115 -7.40 -9.27 6.70
N PHE A 116 -7.44 -8.50 5.61
CA PHE A 116 -6.27 -8.02 4.88
C PHE A 116 -5.83 -6.61 5.25
N LEU A 117 -6.51 -5.92 6.19
CA LEU A 117 -6.10 -4.59 6.66
C LEU A 117 -5.19 -4.70 7.88
N LYS A 118 -4.07 -3.97 7.85
CA LYS A 118 -3.10 -3.82 8.94
C LYS A 118 -2.83 -2.36 9.24
#